data_AF-A0A4S2J2Z0-F1
#
_entry.id   AF-A0A4S2J2Z0-F1
#
_cell.length_a   1.000
_cell.length_b   1.000
_cell.length_c   1.000
_cell.angle_alpha   90.00
_cell.angle_beta   90.00
_cell.angle_gamma   90.00
#
_symmetry.space_group_name_H-M   'P 1'
#
loop_
_entity.id
_entity.type
_entity.pdbx_description
1 polymer ?
#
loop_
_entity_poly.entity_id
_entity_poly.type
_entity_poly.pdbx_seq_one_letter_code
_entity_poly.pdbx_strand_id
1 'polypeptide(L)'
;MDEPRAMRRERVAPTVRTAVGVGGICLAAVASWSSTLLVVRGQVVPGWGVSAVLLGLAVVLRWGLHRVGGSARSRWVRVGSRVLIGVAVFGTVWGAVDDLVSDARYYVLRPVGPGGCTAVVRETSFLVIGNGEAYAVGRTGLALGEAGSWTVDDGYRPVAGGTYTLDWGPDGGLLQVRGTSTDPVVQGGSTDIGCG
;
A
#
# COMPACT_ATOMS: atom_id res chain seq x y z
N MET A 1 -52.89 -25.80 5.63
CA MET A 1 -52.38 -24.96 4.52
C MET A 1 -52.77 -23.54 4.87
N ASP A 2 -51.89 -22.61 5.23
CA ASP A 2 -50.44 -22.54 5.12
C ASP A 2 -49.86 -21.82 6.34
N GLU A 3 -48.76 -22.36 6.86
CA GLU A 3 -48.00 -21.80 7.97
C GLU A 3 -47.03 -20.73 7.42
N PRO A 4 -47.04 -19.48 7.90
CA PRO A 4 -46.16 -18.45 7.39
C PRO A 4 -44.71 -18.76 7.79
N ARG A 5 -43.90 -19.13 6.79
CA ARG A 5 -42.44 -19.29 6.91
C ARG A 5 -41.82 -17.99 7.40
N ALA A 6 -41.55 -17.92 8.69
CA ALA A 6 -40.77 -16.85 9.30
C ALA A 6 -39.38 -16.83 8.67
N MET A 7 -39.12 -15.80 7.86
CA MET A 7 -37.83 -15.48 7.29
C MET A 7 -36.85 -15.21 8.44
N ARG A 8 -36.09 -16.23 8.85
CA ARG A 8 -35.02 -16.13 9.84
C ARG A 8 -33.91 -15.25 9.27
N ARG A 9 -33.99 -13.94 9.48
CA ARG A 9 -32.86 -13.01 9.33
C ARG A 9 -31.80 -13.46 10.33
N GLU A 10 -30.77 -14.16 9.84
CA GLU A 10 -29.59 -14.46 10.64
C GLU A 10 -28.99 -13.13 11.15
N ARG A 11 -29.20 -12.86 12.43
CA ARG A 11 -28.57 -11.73 13.11
C ARG A 11 -27.10 -12.08 13.24
N VAL A 12 -26.28 -11.50 12.37
CA VAL A 12 -24.82 -11.51 12.52
C VAL A 12 -24.48 -11.10 13.96
N ALA A 13 -23.80 -11.98 14.68
CA ALA A 13 -23.52 -11.82 16.10
C ALA A 13 -22.80 -10.47 16.37
N PRO A 14 -23.14 -9.79 17.49
CA PRO A 14 -22.57 -8.48 17.82
C PRO A 14 -21.04 -8.48 17.90
N THR A 15 -20.43 -9.61 18.28
CA THR A 15 -18.98 -9.84 18.35
C THR A 15 -18.29 -9.76 16.99
N VAL A 16 -18.92 -10.32 15.95
CA VAL A 16 -18.42 -10.29 14.56
C VAL A 16 -18.45 -8.86 14.02
N ARG A 17 -19.49 -8.10 14.34
CA ARG A 17 -19.64 -6.69 13.94
C ARG A 17 -18.59 -5.77 14.56
N THR A 18 -18.17 -6.05 15.80
CA THR A 18 -17.14 -5.27 16.48
C THR A 18 -15.73 -5.57 16.01
N ALA A 19 -15.45 -6.83 15.69
CA ALA A 19 -14.15 -7.28 15.20
C ALA A 19 -13.84 -6.70 13.81
N VAL A 20 -14.83 -6.67 12.90
CA VAL A 20 -14.63 -6.18 11.52
C VAL A 20 -14.28 -4.68 11.49
N GLY A 21 -14.96 -3.86 12.29
CA GLY A 21 -14.70 -2.41 12.31
C GLY A 21 -13.37 -2.02 12.97
N VAL A 22 -12.98 -2.69 14.05
CA VAL A 22 -11.69 -2.41 14.71
C VAL A 22 -10.54 -3.00 13.92
N GLY A 23 -10.70 -4.22 13.38
CA GLY A 23 -9.72 -4.87 12.53
C GLY A 23 -9.41 -4.05 11.27
N GLY A 24 -10.42 -3.51 10.60
CA GLY A 24 -10.22 -2.64 9.44
C GLY A 24 -9.43 -1.36 9.76
N ILE A 25 -9.68 -0.74 10.92
CA ILE A 25 -8.94 0.44 11.37
C ILE A 25 -7.49 0.06 11.72
N CYS A 26 -7.26 -1.07 12.39
CA CYS A 26 -5.91 -1.56 12.66
C CYS A 26 -5.14 -1.80 11.36
N LEU A 27 -5.75 -2.47 10.38
CA LEU A 27 -5.13 -2.71 9.08
C LEU A 27 -4.83 -1.40 8.36
N ALA A 28 -5.70 -0.41 8.43
CA ALA A 28 -5.45 0.90 7.85
C ALA A 28 -4.27 1.62 8.53
N ALA A 29 -4.17 1.55 9.86
CA ALA A 29 -3.05 2.11 10.60
C ALA A 29 -1.74 1.39 10.22
N VAL A 30 -1.75 0.07 10.10
CA VAL A 30 -0.55 -0.66 9.63
C VAL A 30 -0.19 -0.24 8.21
N ALA A 31 -1.16 -0.23 7.29
CA ALA A 31 -0.95 0.14 5.89
C ALA A 31 -0.34 1.55 5.74
N SER A 32 -0.80 2.54 6.52
CA SER A 32 -0.32 3.92 6.39
C SER A 32 1.12 4.15 6.85
N TRP A 33 1.65 3.27 7.69
CA TRP A 33 3.01 3.37 8.24
C TRP A 33 3.96 2.32 7.66
N SER A 34 3.46 1.46 6.79
CA SER A 34 4.22 0.42 6.11
C SER A 34 4.55 0.86 4.69
N SER A 35 5.71 0.45 4.19
CA SER A 35 6.09 0.57 2.77
C SER A 35 5.33 -0.43 1.89
N THR A 36 4.01 -0.49 2.03
CA THR A 36 3.14 -1.38 1.26
C THR A 36 2.71 -0.72 -0.04
N LEU A 37 2.50 -1.56 -1.06
CA LEU A 37 2.03 -1.13 -2.36
C LEU A 37 1.11 -2.20 -2.93
N LEU A 38 0.01 -1.76 -3.55
CA LEU A 38 -0.97 -2.64 -4.19
C LEU A 38 -1.07 -2.32 -5.67
N VAL A 39 -1.01 -3.34 -6.52
CA VAL A 39 -1.23 -3.24 -7.97
C VAL A 39 -2.58 -3.84 -8.32
N VAL A 40 -3.46 -3.03 -8.92
CA VAL A 40 -4.77 -3.46 -9.39
C VAL A 40 -4.89 -3.14 -10.87
N ARG A 41 -4.99 -4.17 -11.71
CA ARG A 41 -5.11 -4.03 -13.18
C ARG A 41 -4.03 -3.13 -13.80
N GLY A 42 -2.80 -3.23 -13.29
CA GLY A 42 -1.66 -2.42 -13.75
C GLY A 42 -1.63 -0.99 -13.22
N GLN A 43 -2.55 -0.61 -12.33
CA GLN A 43 -2.50 0.66 -11.60
C GLN A 43 -1.88 0.44 -10.22
N VAL A 44 -1.00 1.34 -9.82
CA VAL A 44 -0.33 1.31 -8.53
C VAL A 44 -1.12 2.12 -7.52
N VAL A 45 -1.41 1.52 -6.37
CA VAL A 45 -2.05 2.14 -5.21
C VAL A 45 -1.03 2.10 -4.06
N PRO A 46 -0.49 3.26 -3.65
CA PRO A 46 0.46 3.33 -2.56
C PRO A 46 -0.19 3.02 -1.21
N GLY A 47 0.62 2.69 -0.20
CA GLY A 47 0.15 2.32 1.15
C GLY A 47 -0.78 3.34 1.80
N TRP A 48 -0.53 4.65 1.62
CA TRP A 48 -1.45 5.70 2.08
C TRP A 48 -2.81 5.64 1.37
N GLY A 49 -2.83 5.32 0.08
CA GLY A 49 -4.06 5.14 -0.69
C GLY A 49 -4.85 3.91 -0.23
N VAL A 50 -4.15 2.80 0.03
CA VAL A 50 -4.75 1.59 0.63
C VAL A 50 -5.35 1.92 2.00
N SER A 51 -4.62 2.64 2.85
CA SER A 51 -5.09 3.08 4.16
C SER A 51 -6.34 3.95 4.07
N ALA A 52 -6.36 4.94 3.16
CA ALA A 52 -7.51 5.81 2.93
C ALA A 52 -8.79 5.01 2.59
N VAL A 53 -8.67 4.02 1.71
CA VAL A 53 -9.78 3.13 1.34
C VAL A 53 -10.25 2.29 2.53
N LEU A 54 -9.32 1.66 3.25
CA LEU A 54 -9.64 0.84 4.43
C LEU A 54 -10.31 1.67 5.54
N LEU A 55 -9.85 2.90 5.77
CA LEU A 55 -10.49 3.84 6.70
C LEU A 55 -11.91 4.20 6.25
N GLY A 56 -12.09 4.55 4.98
CA GLY A 56 -13.41 4.87 4.43
C GLY A 56 -14.39 3.71 4.62
N LEU A 57 -13.97 2.50 4.26
CA LEU A 57 -14.78 1.29 4.46
C LEU A 57 -15.10 1.04 5.93
N ALA A 58 -14.12 1.17 6.83
CA ALA A 58 -14.33 0.97 8.26
C ALA A 58 -15.32 1.99 8.85
N VAL A 59 -15.25 3.25 8.42
CA VAL A 59 -16.19 4.31 8.82
C VAL A 59 -17.60 4.03 8.30
N VAL A 60 -17.74 3.67 7.03
CA VAL A 60 -19.04 3.35 6.41
C VAL A 60 -19.68 2.14 7.09
N LEU A 61 -18.93 1.06 7.30
CA LEU A 61 -19.40 -0.13 8.01
C LEU A 61 -19.84 0.21 9.43
N ARG A 62 -19.05 1.02 10.14
CA ARG A 62 -19.38 1.47 11.48
C ARG A 62 -20.65 2.30 11.51
N TRP A 63 -20.85 3.20 10.56
CA TRP A 63 -22.06 4.02 10.47
C TRP A 63 -23.31 3.18 10.17
N GLY A 64 -23.22 2.28 9.19
CA GLY A 64 -24.31 1.36 8.84
C GLY A 64 -24.70 0.46 10.02
N LEU A 65 -23.73 -0.04 10.78
CA LEU A 65 -23.97 -0.86 11.96
C LEU A 65 -24.55 -0.07 13.14
N HIS A 66 -24.13 1.18 13.34
CA HIS A 66 -24.71 2.05 14.37
C HIS A 66 -26.20 2.33 14.15
N ARG A 67 -26.67 2.38 12.90
CA ARG A 67 -28.10 2.54 12.59
C ARG A 67 -28.98 1.33 12.98
N VAL A 68 -28.38 0.16 13.19
CA VAL A 68 -29.12 -1.10 13.42
C VAL A 68 -29.14 -1.52 14.91
N GLY A 69 -28.48 -0.77 15.80
CA GLY A 69 -28.60 -0.96 17.25
C GLY A 69 -27.38 -0.47 18.03
N GLY A 70 -27.62 0.31 19.09
CA GLY A 70 -26.58 0.85 19.96
C GLY A 70 -25.95 -0.23 20.83
N SER A 71 -24.71 -0.62 20.54
CA SER A 71 -23.91 -1.41 21.48
C SER A 71 -23.29 -0.49 22.53
N ALA A 72 -23.58 -0.71 23.81
CA ALA A 72 -22.85 -0.08 24.91
C ALA A 72 -21.39 -0.54 24.87
N ARG A 73 -20.51 0.29 24.29
CA ARG A 73 -19.09 -0.06 24.09
C ARG A 73 -18.26 0.42 25.28
N SER A 74 -17.36 -0.42 25.74
CA SER A 74 -16.33 -0.07 26.73
C SER A 74 -15.65 1.26 26.37
N ARG A 75 -15.40 2.10 27.37
CA ARG A 75 -14.69 3.38 27.22
C ARG A 75 -13.32 3.15 26.54
N TRP A 76 -12.63 2.08 26.92
CA TRP A 76 -11.32 1.70 26.38
C TRP A 76 -11.37 1.40 24.87
N VAL A 77 -12.37 0.65 24.40
CA VAL A 77 -12.55 0.36 22.97
C VAL A 77 -12.83 1.63 22.16
N ARG A 78 -13.55 2.59 22.74
CA ARG A 78 -13.81 3.90 22.11
C ARG A 78 -12.54 4.74 22.01
N VAL A 79 -11.76 4.83 23.08
CA VAL A 79 -10.49 5.56 23.10
C VAL A 79 -9.50 4.93 22.13
N GLY A 80 -9.28 3.61 22.21
CA GLY A 80 -8.38 2.89 21.30
C GLY A 80 -8.76 3.05 19.83
N SER A 81 -10.05 2.98 19.49
CA SER A 81 -10.50 3.25 18.12
C SER A 81 -10.18 4.67 17.65
N ARG A 82 -10.35 5.69 18.51
CA ARG A 82 -10.06 7.09 18.15
C ARG A 82 -8.58 7.31 17.93
N VAL A 83 -7.74 6.70 18.76
CA VAL A 83 -6.28 6.74 18.60
C VAL A 83 -5.88 6.10 17.28
N LEU A 84 -6.36 4.88 16.98
CA LEU A 84 -6.03 4.20 15.72
C LEU A 84 -6.51 4.97 14.49
N ILE A 85 -7.70 5.58 14.54
CA ILE A 85 -8.17 6.47 13.46
C ILE A 85 -7.22 7.65 13.31
N GLY A 86 -6.83 8.31 14.41
CA GLY A 86 -5.88 9.42 14.37
C GLY A 86 -4.55 9.03 13.76
N VAL A 87 -3.99 7.88 14.16
CA VAL A 87 -2.74 7.33 13.63
C VAL A 87 -2.83 7.03 12.13
N ALA A 88 -3.92 6.41 11.69
CA ALA A 88 -4.13 6.04 10.30
C ALA A 88 -4.38 7.27 9.41
N VAL A 89 -5.19 8.23 9.88
CA VAL A 89 -5.41 9.51 9.19
C VAL A 89 -4.11 10.28 9.06
N PHE A 90 -3.35 10.38 10.15
CA PHE A 90 -2.06 11.07 10.13
C PHE A 90 -1.09 10.42 9.15
N GLY A 91 -0.92 9.09 9.20
CA GLY A 91 -0.05 8.38 8.26
C GLY A 91 -0.52 8.53 6.80
N THR A 92 -1.84 8.50 6.56
CA THR A 92 -2.41 8.71 5.22
C THR A 92 -2.11 10.11 4.69
N VAL A 93 -2.38 11.15 5.49
CA VAL A 93 -2.15 12.54 5.11
C VAL A 93 -0.66 12.80 4.92
N TRP A 94 0.18 12.30 5.84
CA TRP A 94 1.62 12.43 5.75
C TRP A 94 2.18 11.77 4.49
N GLY A 95 1.79 10.53 4.19
CA GLY A 95 2.23 9.84 2.97
C GLY A 95 1.78 10.54 1.68
N ALA A 96 0.54 11.05 1.63
CA ALA A 96 0.06 11.82 0.49
C ALA A 96 0.82 13.15 0.32
N VAL A 97 1.16 13.82 1.42
CA VAL A 97 1.96 15.06 1.40
C VAL A 97 3.40 14.75 0.97
N ASP A 98 4.00 13.66 1.47
CA ASP A 98 5.34 13.23 1.06
C ASP A 98 5.41 12.96 -0.45
N ASP A 99 4.46 12.21 -1.00
CA ASP A 99 4.37 11.95 -2.44
C ASP A 99 4.23 13.25 -3.24
N LEU A 100 3.44 14.21 -2.75
CA LEU A 100 3.23 15.48 -3.43
C LEU A 100 4.48 16.38 -3.37
N VAL A 101 5.10 16.50 -2.21
CA VAL A 101 6.29 17.34 -1.99
C VAL A 101 7.48 16.77 -2.75
N SER A 102 7.60 15.45 -2.80
CA SER A 102 8.70 14.74 -3.45
C SER A 102 8.46 14.42 -4.93
N ASP A 103 7.33 14.89 -5.50
CA ASP A 103 6.89 14.60 -6.87
C ASP A 103 6.96 13.09 -7.21
N ALA A 104 6.46 12.24 -6.31
CA ALA A 104 6.55 10.79 -6.45
C ALA A 104 5.86 10.28 -7.72
N ARG A 105 6.52 9.36 -8.44
CA ARG A 105 5.98 8.68 -9.63
C ARG A 105 6.17 7.18 -9.51
N TYR A 106 5.16 6.44 -9.97
CA TYR A 106 5.13 4.99 -9.89
C TYR A 106 5.18 4.35 -11.27
N TYR A 107 6.03 3.33 -11.43
CA TYR A 107 6.24 2.64 -12.69
C TYR A 107 6.09 1.13 -12.49
N VAL A 108 5.23 0.51 -13.29
CA VAL A 108 5.13 -0.95 -13.38
C VAL A 108 6.08 -1.39 -14.49
N LEU A 109 7.17 -2.06 -14.12
CA LEU A 109 8.21 -2.44 -15.07
C LEU A 109 7.77 -3.64 -15.91
N ARG A 110 8.32 -3.71 -17.13
CA ARG A 110 8.17 -4.83 -18.06
C ARG A 110 9.55 -5.35 -18.46
N PRO A 111 9.67 -6.65 -18.80
CA PRO A 111 8.62 -7.67 -18.86
C PRO A 111 8.18 -8.17 -17.47
N VAL A 112 7.08 -8.93 -17.43
CA VAL A 112 6.62 -9.63 -16.21
C VAL A 112 7.45 -10.91 -16.06
N GLY A 113 7.91 -11.18 -14.85
CA GLY A 113 8.72 -12.34 -14.51
C GLY A 113 7.93 -13.63 -14.30
N PRO A 114 8.62 -14.72 -13.93
CA PRO A 114 8.02 -16.02 -13.66
C PRO A 114 6.87 -15.94 -12.66
N GLY A 115 5.85 -16.76 -12.89
CA GLY A 115 4.70 -16.83 -11.99
C GLY A 115 3.88 -15.54 -11.88
N GLY A 116 4.07 -14.56 -12.77
CA GLY A 116 3.38 -13.26 -12.74
C GLY A 116 4.06 -12.23 -11.84
N CYS A 117 5.29 -12.48 -11.41
CA CYS A 117 6.07 -11.54 -10.59
C CYS A 117 6.33 -10.26 -11.36
N THR A 118 5.98 -9.11 -10.79
CA THR A 118 6.12 -7.81 -11.43
C THR A 118 6.95 -6.89 -10.54
N ALA A 119 7.95 -6.22 -11.12
CA ALA A 119 8.68 -5.17 -10.41
C ALA A 119 7.91 -3.86 -10.53
N VAL A 120 7.68 -3.19 -9.40
CA VAL A 120 7.14 -1.83 -9.36
C VAL A 120 8.18 -0.92 -8.75
N VAL A 121 8.32 0.27 -9.32
CA VAL A 121 9.25 1.29 -8.82
C VAL A 121 8.48 2.53 -8.42
N ARG A 122 8.86 3.13 -7.29
CA ARG A 122 8.53 4.51 -6.93
C ARG A 122 9.78 5.35 -7.10
N GLU A 123 9.72 6.44 -7.86
CA GLU A 123 10.80 7.43 -7.96
C GLU A 123 10.33 8.79 -7.44
N THR A 124 11.17 9.45 -6.64
CA THR A 124 10.94 10.79 -6.12
C THR A 124 12.08 11.72 -6.53
N SER A 125 11.79 13.02 -6.59
CA SER A 125 12.77 14.06 -6.84
C SER A 125 12.39 15.31 -6.04
N PHE A 126 13.22 15.66 -5.06
CA PHE A 126 13.02 16.83 -4.22
C PHE A 126 14.34 17.53 -3.93
N LEU A 127 14.38 18.86 -4.09
CA LEU A 127 15.55 19.69 -3.77
C LEU A 127 16.88 19.08 -4.21
N VAL A 128 17.00 18.73 -5.50
CA VAL A 128 18.25 18.22 -6.10
C VAL A 128 18.61 16.80 -5.63
N ILE A 129 17.71 16.09 -4.95
CA ILE A 129 17.90 14.69 -4.54
C ILE A 129 16.86 13.82 -5.24
N GLY A 130 17.32 12.82 -5.98
CA GLY A 130 16.49 11.77 -6.56
C GLY A 130 16.54 10.52 -5.69
N ASN A 131 15.40 9.88 -5.43
CA ASN A 131 15.38 8.56 -4.79
C ASN A 131 14.52 7.60 -5.60
N GLY A 132 14.77 6.31 -5.43
CA GLY A 132 13.85 5.29 -5.90
C GLY A 132 13.81 4.06 -5.02
N GLU A 133 12.65 3.41 -5.04
CA GLU A 133 12.31 2.25 -4.23
C GLU A 133 11.72 1.19 -5.18
N ALA A 134 12.25 -0.03 -5.13
CA ALA A 134 11.75 -1.17 -5.89
C ALA A 134 10.88 -2.07 -5.01
N TYR A 135 9.82 -2.61 -5.60
CA TYR A 135 8.88 -3.52 -4.95
C TYR A 135 8.68 -4.76 -5.79
N ALA A 136 8.76 -5.92 -5.16
CA ALA A 136 8.39 -7.19 -5.77
C ALA A 136 6.89 -7.45 -5.56
N VAL A 137 6.14 -7.49 -6.66
CA VAL A 137 4.69 -7.68 -6.63
C VAL A 137 4.33 -9.05 -7.22
N GLY A 138 3.90 -9.96 -6.34
CA GLY A 138 3.44 -11.28 -6.74
C GLY A 138 2.00 -11.30 -7.29
N ARG A 139 1.44 -12.51 -7.45
CA ARG A 139 0.09 -12.73 -8.03
C ARG A 139 -1.06 -12.04 -7.28
N THR A 140 -0.89 -11.80 -5.98
CA THR A 140 -1.88 -11.11 -5.15
C THR A 140 -1.98 -9.62 -5.50
N GLY A 141 -1.00 -9.08 -6.21
CA GLY A 141 -0.86 -7.65 -6.46
C GLY A 141 -0.31 -6.87 -5.26
N LEU A 142 0.02 -7.51 -4.14
CA LEU A 142 0.48 -6.84 -2.93
C LEU A 142 2.00 -6.99 -2.74
N ALA A 143 2.68 -5.88 -2.50
CA ALA A 143 4.03 -5.83 -1.95
C ALA A 143 3.97 -5.40 -0.47
N LEU A 144 4.70 -6.12 0.39
CA LEU A 144 4.73 -5.91 1.84
C LEU A 144 5.91 -5.05 2.31
N GLY A 145 6.80 -4.68 1.40
CA GLY A 145 7.99 -3.88 1.68
C GLY A 145 8.79 -3.64 0.41
N GLU A 146 9.78 -2.77 0.54
CA GLU A 146 10.78 -2.56 -0.51
C GLU A 146 11.66 -3.81 -0.67
N ALA A 147 11.98 -4.15 -1.91
CA ALA A 147 13.02 -5.12 -2.26
C ALA A 147 14.40 -4.45 -2.26
N GLY A 148 14.44 -3.14 -2.53
CA GLY A 148 15.64 -2.32 -2.39
C GLY A 148 15.40 -0.90 -2.86
N SER A 149 16.43 -0.06 -2.72
CA SER A 149 16.33 1.37 -2.98
C SER A 149 17.62 1.94 -3.57
N TRP A 150 17.53 3.15 -4.10
CA TRP A 150 18.66 3.91 -4.60
C TRP A 150 18.49 5.41 -4.40
N THR A 151 19.61 6.11 -4.41
CA THR A 151 19.68 7.57 -4.37
C THR A 151 20.52 8.06 -5.53
N VAL A 152 20.09 9.16 -6.12
CA VAL A 152 20.69 9.82 -7.29
C VAL A 152 20.89 11.28 -6.95
N ASP A 153 21.97 11.84 -7.46
CA ASP A 153 22.19 13.28 -7.40
C ASP A 153 21.25 14.04 -8.37
N ASP A 154 21.13 15.35 -8.18
CA ASP A 154 20.45 16.28 -9.08
C ASP A 154 18.96 16.00 -9.39
N GLY A 155 18.30 15.15 -8.61
CA GLY A 155 16.87 14.84 -8.79
C GLY A 155 16.58 13.97 -10.02
N TYR A 156 17.61 13.37 -10.64
CA TYR A 156 17.42 12.51 -11.81
C TYR A 156 16.62 11.25 -11.44
N ARG A 157 15.85 10.77 -12.42
CA ARG A 157 14.91 9.65 -12.31
C ARG A 157 15.26 8.55 -13.30
N PRO A 158 16.14 7.62 -12.93
CA PRO A 158 16.64 6.60 -13.84
C PRO A 158 15.59 5.77 -14.56
N VAL A 159 14.51 5.35 -13.90
CA VAL A 159 13.47 4.53 -14.53
C VAL A 159 12.67 5.36 -15.53
N ALA A 160 12.29 6.58 -15.15
CA ALA A 160 11.66 7.53 -16.08
C ALA A 160 12.57 7.86 -17.29
N GLY A 161 13.88 7.96 -17.06
CA GLY A 161 14.90 8.22 -18.08
C GLY A 161 15.32 6.99 -18.89
N GLY A 162 14.82 5.80 -18.54
CA GLY A 162 15.14 4.54 -19.21
C GLY A 162 16.56 4.00 -18.92
N THR A 163 17.24 4.50 -17.90
CA THR A 163 18.58 4.04 -17.49
C THR A 163 18.47 2.92 -16.45
N TYR A 164 17.74 1.86 -16.78
CA TYR A 164 17.61 0.66 -15.96
C TYR A 164 17.60 -0.61 -16.84
N THR A 165 17.94 -1.75 -16.23
CA THR A 165 17.74 -3.08 -16.81
C THR A 165 17.02 -3.96 -15.80
N LEU A 166 16.11 -4.81 -16.29
CA LEU A 166 15.39 -5.78 -15.48
C LEU A 166 15.49 -7.13 -16.18
N ASP A 167 16.27 -8.04 -15.58
CA ASP A 167 16.54 -9.35 -16.13
C ASP A 167 15.90 -10.43 -15.25
N TRP A 168 15.03 -11.26 -15.82
CA TRP A 168 14.38 -12.35 -15.09
C TRP A 168 15.13 -13.67 -15.27
N GLY A 169 15.48 -14.31 -14.16
CA GLY A 169 15.87 -15.71 -14.09
C GLY A 169 14.71 -16.61 -13.66
N PRO A 170 14.96 -17.92 -13.46
CA PRO A 170 13.94 -18.87 -13.01
C PRO A 170 13.37 -18.57 -11.62
N ASP A 171 14.22 -18.05 -10.72
CA ASP A 171 13.92 -17.91 -9.29
C ASP A 171 13.61 -16.46 -8.87
N GLY A 172 13.66 -15.51 -9.81
CA GLY A 172 13.50 -14.08 -9.52
C GLY A 172 14.07 -13.21 -10.61
N GLY A 173 14.13 -11.90 -10.38
CA GLY A 173 14.71 -10.94 -11.31
C GLY A 173 15.81 -10.12 -10.67
N LEU A 174 16.71 -9.57 -11.48
CA LEU A 174 17.69 -8.60 -11.06
C LEU A 174 17.33 -7.25 -11.70
N LEU A 175 17.00 -6.27 -10.85
CA LEU A 175 16.82 -4.89 -11.25
C LEU A 175 18.14 -4.14 -11.06
N GLN A 176 18.69 -3.61 -12.15
CA GLN A 176 19.82 -2.69 -12.11
C GLN A 176 19.38 -1.32 -12.59
N VAL A 177 19.64 -0.32 -11.77
CA VAL A 177 19.36 1.08 -12.02
C VAL A 177 20.68 1.81 -12.13
N ARG A 178 20.83 2.60 -13.19
CA ARG A 178 22.06 3.33 -13.49
C ARG A 178 21.76 4.81 -13.61
N GLY A 179 22.69 5.61 -13.10
CA GLY A 179 22.71 7.04 -13.35
C GLY A 179 23.30 7.35 -14.73
N THR A 180 23.37 8.64 -15.05
CA THR A 180 24.13 9.14 -16.19
C THR A 180 25.53 9.58 -15.72
N SER A 181 26.35 10.10 -16.64
CA SER A 181 27.63 10.72 -16.27
C SER A 181 27.47 12.00 -15.45
N THR A 182 26.35 12.71 -15.62
CA THR A 182 26.04 13.95 -14.89
C THR A 182 25.25 13.68 -13.62
N ASP A 183 24.45 12.62 -13.60
CA ASP A 183 23.51 12.31 -12.53
C ASP A 183 23.73 10.86 -12.06
N PRO A 184 24.84 10.56 -11.35
CA PRO A 184 25.18 9.20 -10.95
C PRO A 184 24.23 8.68 -9.87
N VAL A 185 23.99 7.37 -9.87
CA VAL A 185 23.45 6.69 -8.69
C VAL A 185 24.57 6.68 -7.65
N VAL A 186 24.37 7.40 -6.55
CA VAL A 186 25.37 7.55 -5.48
C VAL A 186 25.28 6.45 -4.43
N GLN A 187 24.14 5.78 -4.33
CA GLN A 187 23.92 4.67 -3.42
C GLN A 187 22.88 3.69 -3.99
N GLY A 188 23.13 2.39 -3.83
CA GLY A 188 22.22 1.33 -4.21
C GLY A 188 22.20 1.06 -5.72
N GLY A 189 21.02 0.81 -6.28
CA GLY A 189 20.82 0.67 -7.73
C GLY A 189 21.02 -0.76 -8.27
N SER A 190 21.22 -1.76 -7.41
CA SER A 190 21.15 -3.17 -7.81
C SER A 190 20.35 -3.92 -6.77
N THR A 191 19.32 -4.66 -7.19
CA THR A 191 18.38 -5.31 -6.27
C THR A 191 17.77 -6.56 -6.88
N ASP A 192 17.71 -7.61 -6.08
CA ASP A 192 16.98 -8.83 -6.41
C ASP A 192 15.47 -8.63 -6.19
N ILE A 193 14.68 -9.02 -7.18
CA ILE A 193 13.23 -8.96 -7.19
C ILE A 193 12.70 -10.40 -7.08
N GLY A 194 12.34 -10.79 -5.86
CA GLY A 194 11.73 -12.08 -5.56
C GLY A 194 10.30 -11.94 -5.07
N CYS A 195 9.36 -12.64 -5.69
CA CYS A 195 7.94 -12.65 -5.27
C CYS A 195 7.58 -13.81 -4.33
N GLY A 196 8.58 -14.54 -3.83
CA GLY A 196 8.41 -15.71 -2.97
C GLY A 196 8.24 -17.03 -3.72
#